data_AF-A0A5C8Z9T8-F1
#
_entry.id   AF-A0A5C8Z9T8-F1
#
_cell.length_a   1.000
_cell.length_b   1.000
_cell.length_c   1.000
_cell.angle_alpha   90.00
_cell.angle_beta   90.00
_cell.angle_gamma   90.00
#
_symmetry.space_group_name_H-M   'P 1'
#
loop_
_entity.id
_entity.type
_entity.pdbx_description
1 polymer ?
#
loop_
_entity_poly.entity_id
_entity_poly.type
_entity_poly.pdbx_seq_one_letter_code
_entity_poly.pdbx_strand_id
1 'polypeptide(L)'
;MKIHSKIPALTSSLITIGASVLSVPGVLPEGTPRTPFLFLALALFILSITLLCVYYFDLRYVFSNLVALKNLGIRKIDESGGGSIKWKSKVLSTSKRIRFMAVSGEGFIKAYREPIITALVDKKVIIKVLLATPASEFISDLENVESKVRAGHISPEIHKVSALLEEYLIEADKRKTQDDLIGKIYIAFFDTEFRNSALICDEKQGWLTINQPPKRAVESVSFQLVSGKNSLLNTTVNHFDTVWDICKSRNTVKQILLNQTELEAT
;
A
#
# COMPACT_ATOMS: atom_id res chain seq x y z
N MET A 1 -11.25 -2.54 7.46
CA MET A 1 -11.58 -2.95 8.85
C MET A 1 -13.06 -2.73 9.13
N LYS A 2 -13.90 -3.77 8.98
CA LYS A 2 -15.24 -3.77 9.59
C LYS A 2 -15.06 -4.26 11.02
N ILE A 3 -14.99 -3.32 11.95
CA ILE A 3 -15.08 -3.65 13.37
C ILE A 3 -16.55 -3.98 13.61
N HIS A 4 -16.87 -5.25 13.83
CA HIS A 4 -18.16 -5.63 14.40
C HIS A 4 -18.21 -5.09 15.83
N SER A 5 -18.64 -3.84 15.99
CA SER A 5 -18.92 -3.24 17.29
C SER A 5 -20.24 -3.79 17.82
N LYS A 6 -20.24 -5.04 18.28
CA LYS A 6 -21.22 -5.46 19.29
C LYS A 6 -20.67 -4.96 20.64
N ILE A 7 -21.04 -3.72 20.94
CA ILE A 7 -20.73 -3.02 22.20
C ILE A 7 -21.20 -3.87 23.39
N PRO A 8 -20.46 -3.89 24.52
CA PRO A 8 -20.82 -4.63 25.72
C PRO A 8 -21.89 -3.89 26.52
N ALA A 9 -23.08 -3.70 25.96
CA ALA A 9 -24.25 -3.23 26.72
C ALA A 9 -24.68 -4.23 27.82
N LEU A 10 -24.21 -5.48 27.74
CA LEU A 10 -24.50 -6.52 28.74
C LEU A 10 -23.65 -6.45 30.01
N THR A 11 -22.50 -5.78 30.01
CA THR A 11 -21.57 -5.89 31.17
C THR A 11 -21.90 -4.92 32.30
N SER A 12 -22.39 -3.71 32.03
CA SER A 12 -22.79 -2.80 33.11
C SER A 12 -24.14 -3.17 33.74
N SER A 13 -25.05 -3.80 32.98
CA SER A 13 -26.35 -4.21 33.52
C SER A 13 -26.25 -5.41 34.47
N LEU A 14 -25.42 -6.42 34.16
CA LEU A 14 -25.26 -7.61 35.01
C LEU A 14 -24.62 -7.31 36.37
N ILE A 15 -23.65 -6.39 36.44
CA ILE A 15 -22.98 -6.01 37.70
C ILE A 15 -23.94 -5.19 38.58
N THR A 16 -24.71 -4.29 37.97
CA THR A 16 -25.69 -3.46 38.69
C THR A 16 -26.83 -4.30 39.24
N ILE A 17 -27.29 -5.33 38.50
CA ILE A 17 -28.35 -6.26 38.93
C ILE A 17 -27.82 -7.23 40.00
N GLY A 18 -26.59 -7.75 39.88
CA GLY A 18 -26.02 -8.68 40.86
C GLY A 18 -25.81 -8.07 42.26
N ALA A 19 -25.34 -6.82 42.32
CA ALA A 19 -25.12 -6.13 43.60
C ALA A 19 -26.42 -5.66 44.27
N SER A 20 -27.45 -5.34 43.49
CA SER A 20 -28.75 -4.91 44.01
C SER A 20 -29.63 -6.09 44.45
N VAL A 21 -29.57 -7.26 43.79
CA VAL A 21 -30.33 -8.45 44.21
C VAL A 21 -29.78 -9.07 45.50
N LEU A 22 -28.46 -9.03 45.74
CA LEU A 22 -27.84 -9.57 46.95
C LEU A 22 -27.97 -8.66 48.19
N SER A 23 -28.44 -7.42 48.02
CA SER A 23 -28.63 -6.45 49.11
C SER A 23 -30.10 -6.28 49.54
N VAL A 24 -31.05 -6.94 48.88
CA VAL A 24 -32.46 -6.96 49.30
C VAL A 24 -32.63 -7.90 50.50
N PRO A 25 -33.14 -7.44 51.66
CA PRO A 25 -33.47 -8.31 52.77
C PRO A 25 -34.51 -9.36 52.35
N GLY A 26 -34.21 -10.65 52.55
CA GLY A 26 -35.15 -11.76 52.29
C GLY A 26 -34.92 -12.59 51.03
N VAL A 27 -33.91 -12.29 50.20
CA VAL A 27 -33.60 -13.07 48.98
C VAL A 27 -32.80 -14.36 49.26
N LEU A 28 -32.12 -14.42 50.41
CA LEU A 28 -31.35 -15.59 50.84
C LEU A 28 -31.96 -16.18 52.12
N PRO A 29 -32.15 -17.52 52.22
CA PRO A 29 -32.70 -18.17 53.41
C PRO A 29 -31.88 -17.85 54.67
N GLU A 30 -32.56 -17.65 55.81
CA GLU A 30 -31.87 -17.48 57.10
C GLU A 30 -30.91 -18.67 57.35
N GLY A 31 -29.65 -18.37 57.65
CA GLY A 31 -28.59 -19.36 57.85
C GLY A 31 -27.68 -19.65 56.65
N THR A 32 -27.93 -19.09 55.45
CA THR A 32 -26.97 -19.21 54.33
C THR A 32 -25.73 -18.34 54.55
N PRO A 33 -24.51 -18.89 54.40
CA PRO A 33 -23.28 -18.11 54.52
C PRO A 33 -23.20 -17.09 53.37
N ARG A 34 -23.22 -15.80 53.71
CA ARG A 34 -23.19 -14.67 52.75
C ARG A 34 -21.79 -14.39 52.19
N THR A 35 -20.75 -14.89 52.87
CA THR A 35 -19.33 -14.74 52.50
C THR A 35 -19.00 -15.20 51.07
N PRO A 36 -19.39 -16.39 50.58
CA PRO A 36 -19.10 -16.81 49.20
C PRO A 36 -19.73 -15.90 48.13
N PHE A 37 -20.94 -15.38 48.37
CA PHE A 37 -21.60 -14.46 47.45
C PHE A 37 -20.89 -13.10 47.37
N LEU A 38 -20.40 -12.59 48.50
CA LEU A 38 -19.57 -11.38 48.54
C LEU A 38 -18.23 -11.58 47.82
N PHE A 39 -17.58 -12.73 47.99
CA PHE A 39 -16.35 -13.06 47.24
C PHE A 39 -16.59 -13.13 45.74
N LEU A 40 -17.70 -13.75 45.31
CA LEU A 40 -18.06 -13.81 43.89
C LEU A 40 -18.34 -12.41 43.30
N ALA A 41 -19.09 -11.57 44.02
CA ALA A 41 -19.37 -10.19 43.59
C ALA A 41 -18.08 -9.35 43.49
N LEU A 42 -17.17 -9.48 44.46
CA LEU A 42 -15.87 -8.82 44.44
C LEU A 42 -15.01 -9.33 43.26
N ALA A 43 -14.98 -10.64 43.01
CA ALA A 43 -14.24 -11.21 41.89
C ALA A 43 -14.75 -10.70 40.54
N LEU A 44 -16.08 -10.62 40.36
CA LEU A 44 -16.69 -10.07 39.15
C LEU A 44 -16.40 -8.57 38.98
N PHE A 45 -16.41 -7.81 40.08
CA PHE A 45 -16.06 -6.39 40.07
C PHE A 45 -14.60 -6.16 39.65
N ILE A 46 -13.67 -6.92 40.24
CA ILE A 46 -12.23 -6.87 39.89
C ILE A 46 -12.02 -7.27 38.42
N LEU A 47 -12.68 -8.34 37.96
CA LEU A 47 -12.61 -8.76 36.55
C LEU A 47 -13.12 -7.65 35.61
N SER A 48 -14.20 -6.96 35.99
CA SER A 48 -14.80 -5.89 35.19
C SER A 48 -13.90 -4.67 35.11
N ILE A 49 -13.27 -4.26 36.23
CA ILE A 49 -12.26 -3.20 36.24
C ILE A 49 -11.06 -3.61 35.38
N THR A 50 -10.59 -4.85 35.52
CA THR A 50 -9.43 -5.35 34.77
C THR A 50 -9.70 -5.30 33.27
N LEU A 51 -10.86 -5.78 32.82
CA LEU A 51 -11.29 -5.69 31.42
C LEU A 51 -11.39 -4.23 30.97
N LEU A 52 -12.01 -3.36 31.75
CA LEU A 52 -12.11 -1.93 31.44
C LEU A 52 -10.73 -1.28 31.29
N CYS A 53 -9.78 -1.61 32.17
CA CYS A 53 -8.40 -1.15 32.08
C CYS A 53 -7.72 -1.65 30.80
N VAL A 54 -7.82 -2.95 30.50
CA VAL A 54 -7.27 -3.52 29.25
C VAL A 54 -7.85 -2.80 28.03
N TYR A 55 -9.17 -2.64 27.95
CA TYR A 55 -9.82 -1.91 26.86
C TYR A 55 -9.37 -0.45 26.77
N TYR A 56 -9.19 0.22 27.91
CA TYR A 56 -8.74 1.60 27.95
C TYR A 56 -7.29 1.76 27.46
N PHE A 57 -6.40 0.86 27.86
CA PHE A 57 -5.03 0.82 27.37
C PHE A 57 -4.97 0.54 25.87
N ASP A 58 -5.76 -0.42 25.38
CA ASP A 58 -5.87 -0.72 23.94
C ASP A 58 -6.37 0.51 23.16
N LEU A 59 -7.38 1.21 23.67
CA LEU A 59 -7.92 2.41 23.03
C LEU A 59 -6.87 3.51 22.92
N ARG A 60 -6.13 3.78 24.02
CA ARG A 60 -5.03 4.76 24.02
C ARG A 60 -3.95 4.38 23.01
N TYR A 61 -3.60 3.10 22.94
CA TYR A 61 -2.60 2.60 21.98
C TYR A 61 -3.08 2.79 20.54
N VAL A 62 -4.34 2.48 20.24
CA VAL A 62 -4.94 2.70 18.91
C VAL A 62 -4.91 4.18 18.53
N PHE A 63 -5.31 5.08 19.43
CA PHE A 63 -5.28 6.52 19.16
C PHE A 63 -3.86 7.05 18.92
N SER A 64 -2.90 6.64 19.75
CA SER A 64 -1.49 6.99 19.59
C SER A 64 -0.97 6.56 18.22
N ASN A 65 -1.25 5.32 17.81
CA ASN A 65 -0.85 4.80 16.51
C ASN A 65 -1.55 5.53 15.35
N LEU A 66 -2.83 5.87 15.47
CA LEU A 66 -3.54 6.65 14.45
C LEU A 66 -2.90 8.03 14.25
N VAL A 67 -2.50 8.70 15.34
CA VAL A 67 -1.77 9.97 15.26
C VAL A 67 -0.40 9.77 14.59
N ALA A 68 0.34 8.73 14.96
CA ALA A 68 1.62 8.42 14.35
C ALA A 68 1.50 8.14 12.84
N LEU A 69 0.54 7.32 12.43
CA LEU A 69 0.26 7.03 11.02
C LEU A 69 -0.10 8.30 10.24
N LYS A 70 -0.94 9.16 10.81
CA LYS A 70 -1.30 10.45 10.20
C LYS A 70 -0.09 11.37 10.07
N ASN A 71 0.79 11.42 11.09
CA ASN A 71 2.02 12.20 11.05
C ASN A 71 2.99 11.70 9.97
N LEU A 72 3.03 10.38 9.74
CA LEU A 72 3.75 9.75 8.64
C LEU A 72 3.06 9.92 7.28
N GLY A 73 1.90 10.58 7.22
CA GLY A 73 1.14 10.78 5.97
C GLY A 73 0.49 9.50 5.44
N ILE A 74 0.30 8.47 6.27
CA ILE A 74 -0.39 7.24 5.89
C ILE A 74 -1.89 7.48 6.00
N ARG A 75 -2.56 7.59 4.85
CA ARG A 75 -4.02 7.80 4.77
C ARG A 75 -4.78 6.49 4.92
N LYS A 76 -4.25 5.42 4.36
CA LYS A 76 -4.90 4.11 4.33
C LYS A 76 -3.85 3.01 4.26
N ILE A 77 -4.14 1.89 4.90
CA ILE A 77 -3.39 0.64 4.77
C ILE A 77 -4.30 -0.33 4.00
N ASP A 78 -3.83 -0.80 2.86
CA ASP A 78 -4.47 -1.84 2.08
C ASP A 78 -3.78 -3.17 2.39
N GLU A 79 -4.56 -4.21 2.67
CA GLU A 79 -4.07 -5.57 2.99
C GLU A 79 -3.41 -6.25 1.77
N SER A 80 -3.59 -5.68 0.57
CA SER A 80 -2.97 -6.14 -0.66
C SER A 80 -2.47 -4.96 -1.50
N GLY A 81 -1.39 -5.20 -2.25
CA GLY A 81 -0.68 -4.19 -3.03
C GLY A 81 -1.49 -3.65 -4.20
N GLY A 82 -2.55 -4.36 -4.58
CA GLY A 82 -3.56 -3.86 -5.52
C GLY A 82 -4.22 -2.57 -5.04
N GLY A 83 -4.51 -2.45 -3.74
CA GLY A 83 -5.23 -1.31 -3.16
C GLY A 83 -6.54 -0.97 -3.89
N SER A 84 -7.09 0.22 -3.64
CA SER A 84 -8.26 0.69 -4.41
C SER A 84 -7.86 1.06 -5.85
N ILE A 85 -8.04 0.12 -6.77
CA ILE A 85 -7.79 0.30 -8.22
C ILE A 85 -8.43 1.60 -8.73
N LYS A 86 -9.70 1.84 -8.40
CA LYS A 86 -10.44 3.05 -8.82
C LYS A 86 -9.73 4.35 -8.41
N TRP A 87 -9.22 4.40 -7.17
CA TRP A 87 -8.53 5.59 -6.67
C TRP A 87 -7.16 5.76 -7.33
N LYS A 88 -6.37 4.68 -7.44
CA LYS A 88 -5.09 4.68 -8.16
C LYS A 88 -5.25 5.13 -9.61
N SER A 89 -6.23 4.57 -10.34
CA SER A 89 -6.52 4.94 -11.72
C SER A 89 -6.85 6.42 -11.87
N LYS A 90 -7.68 6.98 -10.97
CA LYS A 90 -8.02 8.41 -10.99
C LYS A 90 -6.80 9.31 -10.76
N VAL A 91 -5.93 8.92 -9.83
CA VAL A 91 -4.73 9.72 -9.52
C VAL A 91 -3.74 9.63 -10.68
N LEU A 92 -3.49 8.43 -11.22
CA LEU A 92 -2.62 8.22 -12.36
C LEU A 92 -3.04 9.07 -13.57
N SER A 93 -4.32 9.01 -13.97
CA SER A 93 -4.83 9.72 -15.15
C SER A 93 -4.80 11.25 -15.03
N THR A 94 -4.69 11.79 -13.82
CA THR A 94 -4.70 13.24 -13.56
C THR A 94 -3.33 13.81 -13.18
N SER A 95 -2.31 12.95 -13.05
CA SER A 95 -0.96 13.35 -12.62
C SER A 95 -0.15 13.95 -13.76
N LYS A 96 0.74 14.90 -13.43
CA LYS A 96 1.72 15.48 -14.38
C LYS A 96 3.09 14.84 -14.27
N ARG A 97 3.41 14.26 -13.12
CA ARG A 97 4.66 13.54 -12.85
C ARG A 97 4.35 12.21 -12.18
N ILE A 98 4.80 11.13 -12.77
CA ILE A 98 4.68 9.78 -12.21
C ILE A 98 6.08 9.20 -12.04
N ARG A 99 6.37 8.70 -10.86
CA ARG A 99 7.57 7.89 -10.57
C ARG A 99 7.11 6.52 -10.12
N PHE A 100 7.61 5.48 -10.75
CA PHE A 100 7.27 4.10 -10.44
C PHE A 100 8.55 3.29 -10.24
N MET A 101 8.66 2.62 -9.10
CA MET A 101 9.79 1.75 -8.76
C MET A 101 9.25 0.38 -8.37
N ALA A 102 9.79 -0.68 -8.98
CA ALA A 102 9.43 -2.05 -8.67
C ALA A 102 10.54 -3.00 -9.10
N VAL A 103 10.47 -4.26 -8.66
CA VAL A 103 11.37 -5.31 -9.15
C VAL A 103 11.09 -5.62 -10.63
N SER A 104 9.90 -6.13 -10.97
CA SER A 104 9.50 -6.39 -12.36
C SER A 104 8.54 -5.37 -12.95
N GLY A 105 7.50 -4.98 -12.23
CA GLY A 105 6.53 -3.97 -12.64
C GLY A 105 5.48 -4.42 -13.68
N GLU A 106 5.63 -5.57 -14.35
CA GLU A 106 4.74 -6.02 -15.45
C GLU A 106 3.25 -6.00 -15.06
N GLY A 107 2.90 -6.62 -13.94
CA GLY A 107 1.50 -6.70 -13.49
C GLY A 107 0.87 -5.33 -13.23
N PHE A 108 1.66 -4.37 -12.73
CA PHE A 108 1.19 -2.99 -12.52
C PHE A 108 0.96 -2.28 -13.86
N ILE A 109 1.93 -2.34 -14.77
CA ILE A 109 1.84 -1.68 -16.08
C ILE A 109 0.61 -2.17 -16.84
N LYS A 110 0.37 -3.49 -16.88
CA LYS A 110 -0.84 -4.06 -17.50
C LYS A 110 -2.13 -3.60 -16.83
N ALA A 111 -2.19 -3.59 -15.50
CA ALA A 111 -3.40 -3.24 -14.76
C ALA A 111 -3.82 -1.77 -14.95
N TYR A 112 -2.87 -0.88 -15.24
CA TYR A 112 -3.11 0.56 -15.36
C TYR A 112 -2.86 1.11 -16.77
N ARG A 113 -2.97 0.26 -17.81
CA ARG A 113 -2.84 0.64 -19.23
C ARG A 113 -3.60 1.93 -19.57
N GLU A 114 -4.92 1.92 -19.40
CA GLU A 114 -5.76 3.06 -19.77
C GLU A 114 -5.44 4.34 -18.98
N PRO A 115 -5.32 4.32 -17.63
CA PRO A 115 -4.88 5.50 -16.88
C PRO A 115 -3.53 6.07 -17.32
N ILE A 116 -2.56 5.21 -17.68
CA ILE A 116 -1.25 5.65 -18.17
C ILE A 116 -1.39 6.36 -19.51
N ILE A 117 -2.13 5.76 -20.47
CA ILE A 117 -2.37 6.35 -21.79
C ILE A 117 -3.11 7.70 -21.65
N THR A 118 -4.16 7.76 -20.84
CA THR A 118 -4.89 9.01 -20.57
C THR A 118 -3.96 10.09 -19.99
N ALA A 119 -3.07 9.73 -19.06
CA ALA A 119 -2.12 10.70 -18.51
C ALA A 119 -1.12 11.21 -19.56
N LEU A 120 -0.67 10.34 -20.48
CA LEU A 120 0.23 10.70 -21.58
C LEU A 120 -0.41 11.69 -22.54
N VAL A 121 -1.68 11.48 -22.90
CA VAL A 121 -2.42 12.36 -23.82
C VAL A 121 -2.88 13.63 -23.13
N ASP A 122 -3.67 13.52 -22.06
CA ASP A 122 -4.41 14.65 -21.48
C ASP A 122 -3.55 15.55 -20.59
N LYS A 123 -2.51 14.98 -19.97
CA LYS A 123 -1.69 15.67 -18.96
C LYS A 123 -0.25 15.85 -19.39
N LYS A 124 0.15 15.32 -20.56
CA LYS A 124 1.54 15.36 -21.05
C LYS A 124 2.50 14.89 -19.97
N VAL A 125 2.12 13.81 -19.28
CA VAL A 125 2.79 13.33 -18.07
C VAL A 125 4.25 12.95 -18.37
N ILE A 126 5.13 13.20 -17.41
CA ILE A 126 6.48 12.61 -17.40
C ILE A 126 6.45 11.40 -16.47
N ILE A 127 6.68 10.21 -17.04
CA ILE A 127 6.74 8.95 -16.31
C ILE A 127 8.21 8.52 -16.20
N LYS A 128 8.67 8.27 -14.98
CA LYS A 128 9.97 7.67 -14.69
C LYS A 128 9.75 6.30 -14.08
N VAL A 129 10.34 5.27 -14.69
CA VAL A 129 10.21 3.87 -14.28
C VAL A 129 11.58 3.33 -13.86
N LEU A 130 11.68 2.85 -12.63
CA LEU A 130 12.85 2.15 -12.09
C LEU A 130 12.51 0.67 -11.92
N LEU A 131 13.22 -0.19 -12.64
CA LEU A 131 13.10 -1.64 -12.52
C LEU A 131 14.41 -2.23 -11.98
N ALA A 132 14.36 -3.42 -11.41
CA ALA A 132 15.58 -4.12 -11.07
C ALA A 132 16.33 -4.52 -12.36
N THR A 133 17.66 -4.55 -12.31
CA THR A 133 18.47 -4.99 -13.46
C THR A 133 18.19 -6.46 -13.77
N PRO A 134 17.84 -6.78 -15.04
CA PRO A 134 17.60 -8.16 -15.44
C PRO A 134 18.87 -9.00 -15.29
N ALA A 135 18.72 -10.27 -14.92
CA ALA A 135 19.83 -11.22 -14.73
C ALA A 135 20.89 -10.79 -13.68
N SER A 136 20.56 -9.91 -12.74
CA SER A 136 21.40 -9.63 -11.57
C SER A 136 21.34 -10.78 -10.56
N GLU A 137 22.38 -10.90 -9.72
CA GLU A 137 22.43 -11.86 -8.61
C GLU A 137 21.20 -11.70 -7.69
N PHE A 138 20.81 -10.45 -7.41
CA PHE A 138 19.60 -10.11 -6.68
C PHE A 138 18.33 -10.74 -7.26
N ILE A 139 18.16 -10.69 -8.59
CA ILE A 139 17.00 -11.30 -9.26
C ILE A 139 17.08 -12.82 -9.21
N SER A 140 18.27 -13.41 -9.38
CA SER A 140 18.46 -14.85 -9.26
C SER A 140 18.05 -15.35 -7.87
N ASP A 141 18.48 -14.67 -6.81
CA ASP A 141 18.10 -14.98 -5.43
C ASP A 141 16.60 -14.85 -5.20
N LEU A 142 15.98 -13.78 -5.72
CA LEU A 142 14.55 -13.57 -5.58
C LEU A 142 13.74 -14.65 -6.32
N GLU A 143 14.18 -15.02 -7.53
CA GLU A 143 13.58 -16.12 -8.28
C GLU A 143 13.71 -17.44 -7.52
N ASN A 144 14.83 -17.73 -6.86
CA ASN A 144 15.00 -18.94 -6.05
C ASN A 144 14.06 -18.99 -4.83
N VAL A 145 13.75 -17.83 -4.23
CA VAL A 145 12.85 -17.73 -3.07
C VAL A 145 11.37 -17.78 -3.49
N GLU A 146 11.00 -17.14 -4.61
CA GLU A 146 9.62 -17.08 -5.10
C GLU A 146 9.22 -18.31 -5.96
N SER A 147 10.16 -18.95 -6.67
CA SER A 147 9.91 -20.04 -7.63
C SER A 147 9.30 -21.30 -7.01
N LYS A 148 9.53 -21.56 -5.72
CA LYS A 148 8.95 -22.74 -5.04
C LYS A 148 7.42 -22.74 -5.03
N VAL A 149 6.79 -21.59 -5.28
CA VAL A 149 5.33 -21.40 -5.22
C VAL A 149 4.75 -20.91 -6.55
N ARG A 150 5.58 -20.56 -7.54
CA ARG A 150 5.15 -19.80 -8.72
C ARG A 150 5.51 -20.47 -10.04
N ALA A 151 4.61 -20.34 -11.03
CA ALA A 151 4.92 -20.55 -12.44
C ALA A 151 5.57 -19.29 -13.07
N GLY A 152 6.78 -19.43 -13.60
CA GLY A 152 7.50 -18.41 -14.40
C GLY A 152 8.55 -17.59 -13.64
N HIS A 153 9.45 -16.97 -14.42
CA HIS A 153 10.61 -16.20 -13.95
C HIS A 153 10.33 -14.69 -13.90
N ILE A 154 11.09 -13.95 -13.09
CA ILE A 154 10.98 -12.49 -12.90
C ILE A 154 11.73 -11.75 -14.01
N SER A 155 12.89 -12.26 -14.43
CA SER A 155 13.73 -11.66 -15.46
C SER A 155 12.99 -11.40 -16.78
N PRO A 156 12.18 -12.33 -17.32
CA PRO A 156 11.39 -12.08 -18.53
C PRO A 156 10.29 -11.02 -18.34
N GLU A 157 9.75 -10.84 -17.14
CA GLU A 157 8.75 -9.81 -16.85
C GLU A 157 9.35 -8.41 -17.01
N ILE A 158 10.60 -8.22 -16.57
CA ILE A 158 11.33 -6.94 -16.66
C ILE A 158 11.48 -6.51 -18.12
N HIS A 159 11.86 -7.44 -19.01
CA HIS A 159 12.00 -7.15 -20.44
C HIS A 159 10.67 -6.77 -21.10
N LYS A 160 9.56 -7.39 -20.69
CA LYS A 160 8.22 -7.10 -21.23
C LYS A 160 7.74 -5.69 -20.88
N VAL A 161 8.18 -5.11 -19.76
CA VAL A 161 7.74 -3.76 -19.37
C VAL A 161 8.14 -2.71 -20.39
N SER A 162 9.35 -2.79 -20.95
CA SER A 162 9.78 -1.82 -21.98
C SER A 162 8.87 -1.88 -23.21
N ALA A 163 8.55 -3.08 -23.68
CA ALA A 163 7.68 -3.28 -24.84
C ALA A 163 6.23 -2.81 -24.57
N LEU A 164 5.70 -3.07 -23.37
CA LEU A 164 4.37 -2.58 -22.98
C LEU A 164 4.31 -1.05 -22.93
N LEU A 165 5.34 -0.41 -22.40
CA LEU A 165 5.40 1.05 -22.32
C LEU A 165 5.55 1.69 -23.71
N GLU A 166 6.27 1.05 -24.62
CA GLU A 166 6.34 1.45 -26.04
C GLU A 166 4.97 1.32 -26.73
N GLU A 167 4.26 0.20 -26.52
CA GLU A 167 2.88 0.02 -27.00
C GLU A 167 1.97 1.15 -26.50
N TYR A 168 2.09 1.55 -25.23
CA TYR A 168 1.26 2.60 -24.65
C TYR A 168 1.59 3.99 -25.20
N LEU A 169 2.85 4.24 -25.56
CA LEU A 169 3.24 5.46 -26.25
C LEU A 169 2.66 5.51 -27.67
N ILE A 170 2.73 4.41 -28.43
CA ILE A 170 2.14 4.31 -29.77
C ILE A 170 0.62 4.54 -29.70
N GLU A 171 -0.05 3.91 -28.74
CA GLU A 171 -1.49 4.09 -28.54
C GLU A 171 -1.85 5.51 -28.10
N ALA A 172 -1.05 6.14 -27.24
CA ALA A 172 -1.22 7.53 -26.87
C ALA A 172 -1.04 8.47 -28.08
N ASP A 173 -0.06 8.19 -28.94
CA ASP A 173 0.18 8.96 -30.16
C ASP A 173 -1.00 8.90 -31.13
N LYS A 174 -1.65 7.74 -31.26
CA LYS A 174 -2.87 7.57 -32.07
C LYS A 174 -4.08 8.33 -31.53
N ARG A 175 -4.15 8.55 -30.20
CA ARG A 175 -5.28 9.20 -29.52
C ARG A 175 -5.13 10.71 -29.38
N LYS A 176 -3.95 11.26 -29.65
CA LYS A 176 -3.71 12.70 -29.53
C LYS A 176 -4.52 13.47 -30.58
N THR A 177 -4.91 14.70 -30.25
CA THR A 177 -5.44 15.62 -31.25
C THR A 177 -4.31 16.02 -32.20
N GLN A 178 -4.64 16.21 -33.48
CA GLN A 178 -3.68 16.57 -34.52
C GLN A 178 -2.80 17.76 -34.04
N ASP A 179 -1.48 17.60 -34.12
CA ASP A 179 -0.42 18.52 -33.67
C ASP A 179 -0.12 18.66 -32.17
N ASP A 180 -0.81 17.94 -31.27
CA ASP A 180 -0.43 17.96 -29.84
C ASP A 180 0.77 17.03 -29.54
N LEU A 181 1.61 17.44 -28.57
CA LEU A 181 2.70 16.59 -28.07
C LEU A 181 2.16 15.68 -26.97
N ILE A 182 2.57 14.41 -26.98
CA ILE A 182 2.29 13.47 -25.88
C ILE A 182 3.34 13.55 -24.77
N GLY A 183 3.00 13.00 -23.60
CA GLY A 183 3.92 12.81 -22.49
C GLY A 183 5.13 11.92 -22.81
N LYS A 184 6.05 11.80 -21.86
CA LYS A 184 7.32 11.08 -22.05
C LYS A 184 7.49 9.97 -21.01
N ILE A 185 8.08 8.86 -21.42
CA ILE A 185 8.40 7.74 -20.53
C ILE A 185 9.92 7.53 -20.53
N TYR A 186 10.48 7.45 -19.34
CA TYR A 186 11.88 7.12 -19.09
C TYR A 186 11.96 5.85 -18.26
N ILE A 187 12.88 4.96 -18.61
CA ILE A 187 13.15 3.72 -17.89
C ILE A 187 14.62 3.68 -17.46
N ALA A 188 14.88 3.18 -16.26
CA ALA A 188 16.21 2.88 -15.76
C ALA A 188 16.19 1.59 -14.95
N PHE A 189 17.37 0.99 -14.83
CA PHE A 189 17.58 -0.25 -14.10
C PHE A 189 18.46 -0.01 -12.87
N PHE A 190 18.06 -0.56 -11.72
CA PHE A 190 18.78 -0.44 -10.46
C PHE A 190 19.32 -1.79 -9.97
N ASP A 191 20.50 -1.75 -9.36
CA ASP A 191 21.22 -2.88 -8.75
C ASP A 191 21.23 -2.73 -7.22
N THR A 192 20.05 -2.75 -6.61
CA THR A 192 19.94 -2.65 -5.14
C THR A 192 19.08 -3.79 -4.64
N GLU A 193 19.36 -4.28 -3.44
CA GLU A 193 18.56 -5.31 -2.78
C GLU A 193 17.18 -4.83 -2.30
N PHE A 194 16.81 -3.58 -2.62
CA PHE A 194 15.55 -3.00 -2.21
C PHE A 194 14.38 -3.62 -2.98
N ARG A 195 13.52 -4.34 -2.25
CA ARG A 195 12.40 -5.09 -2.83
C ARG A 195 11.12 -4.28 -2.92
N ASN A 196 10.93 -3.24 -2.11
CA ASN A 196 9.63 -2.57 -2.02
C ASN A 196 9.29 -1.86 -3.32
N SER A 197 8.00 -1.85 -3.65
CA SER A 197 7.51 -1.10 -4.80
C SER A 197 6.91 0.23 -4.37
N ALA A 198 7.17 1.27 -5.16
CA ALA A 198 6.68 2.61 -4.93
C ALA A 198 6.01 3.17 -6.18
N LEU A 199 4.85 3.79 -6.01
CA LEU A 199 4.21 4.65 -7.01
C LEU A 199 4.08 6.04 -6.40
N ILE A 200 4.55 7.06 -7.10
CA ILE A 200 4.54 8.44 -6.64
C ILE A 200 3.93 9.31 -7.73
N CYS A 201 2.91 10.08 -7.35
CA CYS A 201 2.15 10.96 -8.23
C CYS A 201 2.25 12.40 -7.73
N ASP A 202 2.85 13.27 -8.55
CA ASP A 202 3.01 14.71 -8.31
C ASP A 202 3.65 15.11 -6.97
N GLU A 203 4.34 14.19 -6.28
CA GLU A 203 4.85 14.35 -4.90
C GLU A 203 3.75 14.65 -3.87
N LYS A 204 2.47 14.44 -4.24
CA LYS A 204 1.31 14.70 -3.39
C LYS A 204 0.66 13.42 -2.88
N GLN A 205 0.74 12.37 -3.68
CA GLN A 205 0.16 11.07 -3.38
C GLN A 205 1.13 9.98 -3.76
N GLY A 206 1.10 8.87 -3.03
CA GLY A 206 1.87 7.70 -3.41
C GLY A 206 1.37 6.42 -2.77
N TRP A 207 1.96 5.32 -3.20
CA TRP A 207 1.76 4.00 -2.65
C TRP A 207 3.11 3.38 -2.40
N LEU A 208 3.35 2.95 -1.17
CA LEU A 208 4.51 2.16 -0.80
C LEU A 208 4.02 0.77 -0.43
N THR A 209 4.47 -0.24 -1.17
CA THR A 209 4.12 -1.63 -0.91
C THR A 209 5.33 -2.32 -0.31
N ILE A 210 5.15 -2.84 0.90
CA ILE A 210 6.20 -3.52 1.66
C ILE A 210 6.24 -4.98 1.19
N ASN A 211 7.22 -5.33 0.37
CA ASN A 211 7.28 -6.67 -0.21
C ASN A 211 7.80 -7.67 0.83
N GLN A 212 7.02 -8.72 1.08
CA GLN A 212 7.34 -9.75 2.06
C GLN A 212 7.45 -11.13 1.38
N PRO A 213 8.66 -11.57 0.98
CA PRO A 213 8.85 -12.89 0.38
C PRO A 213 8.26 -14.00 1.27
N PRO A 214 7.65 -15.05 0.68
CA PRO A 214 7.52 -15.32 -0.76
C PRO A 214 6.34 -14.58 -1.45
N LYS A 215 5.59 -13.73 -0.73
CA LYS A 215 4.45 -13.00 -1.30
C LYS A 215 4.91 -11.93 -2.28
N ARG A 216 4.20 -11.81 -3.40
CA ARG A 216 4.45 -10.76 -4.39
C ARG A 216 3.99 -9.41 -3.88
N ALA A 217 4.45 -8.33 -4.53
CA ALA A 217 3.98 -6.97 -4.25
C ALA A 217 2.45 -6.86 -4.27
N VAL A 218 1.78 -7.46 -5.26
CA VAL A 218 0.31 -7.42 -5.38
C VAL A 218 -0.43 -8.11 -4.22
N GLU A 219 0.24 -9.01 -3.50
CA GLU A 219 -0.27 -9.78 -2.35
C GLU A 219 0.21 -9.20 -1.01
N SER A 220 1.07 -8.18 -1.05
CA SER A 220 1.71 -7.60 0.12
C SER A 220 1.00 -6.34 0.58
N VAL A 221 1.19 -5.95 1.83
CA VAL A 221 0.57 -4.73 2.41
C VAL A 221 1.06 -3.48 1.68
N SER A 222 0.14 -2.55 1.41
CA SER A 222 0.46 -1.27 0.78
C SER A 222 -0.09 -0.08 1.56
N PHE A 223 0.73 0.95 1.67
CA PHE A 223 0.39 2.19 2.34
C PHE A 223 0.02 3.24 1.30
N GLN A 224 -1.20 3.77 1.38
CA GLN A 224 -1.59 4.97 0.66
C GLN A 224 -1.04 6.19 1.39
N LEU A 225 -0.12 6.88 0.74
CA LEU A 225 0.61 8.02 1.27
C LEU A 225 0.08 9.34 0.71
N VAL A 226 0.10 10.37 1.54
CA VAL A 226 -0.16 11.77 1.17
C VAL A 226 0.97 12.67 1.66
N SER A 227 1.21 13.76 0.95
CA SER A 227 2.25 14.73 1.32
C SER A 227 1.99 15.35 2.68
N GLY A 228 3.05 15.48 3.47
CA GLY A 228 3.06 16.16 4.76
C GLY A 228 4.49 16.44 5.21
N LYS A 229 4.69 17.32 6.20
CA LYS A 229 6.00 17.81 6.64
C LYS A 229 7.02 16.69 6.92
N ASN A 230 6.57 15.63 7.60
CA ASN A 230 7.38 14.45 7.95
C ASN A 230 6.81 13.17 7.33
N SER A 231 6.16 13.29 6.17
CA SER A 231 5.49 12.16 5.56
C SER A 231 6.47 11.13 5.02
N LEU A 232 6.09 9.85 5.12
CA LEU A 232 6.78 8.74 4.49
C LEU A 232 6.88 8.94 2.96
N LEU A 233 5.93 9.67 2.36
CA LEU A 233 5.96 10.04 0.94
C LEU A 233 7.23 10.81 0.58
N ASN A 234 7.64 11.78 1.41
CA ASN A 234 8.85 12.57 1.15
C ASN A 234 10.09 11.68 1.16
N THR A 235 10.17 10.75 2.11
CA THR A 235 11.26 9.76 2.16
C THR A 235 11.24 8.86 0.93
N THR A 236 10.06 8.41 0.49
CA THR A 236 9.91 7.60 -0.73
C THR A 236 10.31 8.39 -1.99
N VAL A 237 9.97 9.68 -2.09
CA VAL A 237 10.41 10.58 -3.17
C VAL A 237 11.93 10.71 -3.18
N ASN A 238 12.52 11.04 -2.03
CA ASN A 238 13.97 11.22 -1.91
C ASN A 238 14.73 9.93 -2.27
N HIS A 239 14.21 8.78 -1.84
CA HIS A 239 14.80 7.49 -2.18
C HIS A 239 14.74 7.24 -3.69
N PHE A 240 13.57 7.44 -4.32
CA PHE A 240 13.42 7.31 -5.77
C PHE A 240 14.41 8.22 -6.52
N ASP A 241 14.43 9.51 -6.17
CA ASP A 241 15.26 10.49 -6.87
C ASP A 241 16.77 10.18 -6.68
N THR A 242 17.17 9.71 -5.50
CA THR A 242 18.55 9.25 -5.25
C THR A 242 18.94 8.06 -6.13
N VAL A 243 18.08 7.03 -6.20
CA VAL A 243 18.35 5.86 -7.07
C VAL A 243 18.35 6.28 -8.54
N TRP A 244 17.43 7.16 -8.94
CA TRP A 244 17.37 7.71 -10.28
C TRP A 244 18.64 8.46 -10.67
N ASP A 245 19.19 9.28 -9.77
CA ASP A 245 20.41 10.04 -10.01
C ASP A 245 21.63 9.12 -10.11
N ILE A 246 21.67 8.03 -9.34
CA ILE A 246 22.69 6.98 -9.50
C ILE A 246 22.58 6.35 -10.91
N CYS A 247 21.39 5.93 -11.33
CA CYS A 247 21.17 5.39 -12.68
C CYS A 247 21.57 6.39 -13.77
N LYS A 248 21.24 7.68 -13.59
CA LYS A 248 21.61 8.75 -14.51
C LYS A 248 23.12 8.92 -14.60
N SER A 249 23.83 8.92 -13.46
CA SER A 249 25.31 9.01 -13.42
C SER A 249 26.00 7.85 -14.13
N ARG A 250 25.34 6.69 -14.18
CA ARG A 250 25.80 5.47 -14.88
C ARG A 250 25.33 5.39 -16.34
N ASN A 251 24.64 6.41 -16.85
CA ASN A 251 24.05 6.43 -18.20
C ASN A 251 23.09 5.25 -18.48
N THR A 252 22.37 4.75 -17.47
CA THR A 252 21.42 3.64 -17.65
C THR A 252 19.98 4.11 -17.88
N VAL A 253 19.73 5.42 -17.80
CA VAL A 253 18.42 6.03 -18.09
C VAL A 253 18.20 6.09 -19.60
N LYS A 254 17.13 5.46 -20.07
CA LYS A 254 16.69 5.49 -21.47
C LYS A 254 15.33 6.15 -21.58
N GLN A 255 15.17 7.05 -22.55
CA GLN A 255 13.85 7.49 -22.96
C GLN A 255 13.27 6.43 -23.90
N ILE A 256 12.01 6.04 -23.70
CA ILE A 256 11.31 5.21 -24.68
C ILE A 256 10.88 6.13 -25.82
N LEU A 257 11.33 5.80 -27.04
CA LEU A 257 11.06 6.57 -28.24
C LEU A 257 9.94 5.90 -29.03
N LEU A 258 9.14 6.72 -29.74
CA LEU A 258 8.26 6.21 -30.78
C LEU A 258 9.15 5.76 -31.94
N ASN A 259 9.36 4.46 -32.10
CA ASN A 259 10.00 3.95 -33.30
C ASN A 259 9.06 4.17 -34.49
N GLN A 260 9.47 5.00 -35.45
CA GLN A 260 8.72 5.31 -36.67
C GLN A 260 8.85 4.19 -37.71
N THR A 261 8.62 2.92 -37.33
CA THR A 261 8.93 1.79 -38.23
C THR A 261 7.81 1.39 -39.19
N GLU A 262 6.77 2.21 -39.40
CA GLU A 262 5.68 1.90 -40.35
C GLU A 262 5.15 3.13 -41.12
N LEU A 263 6.05 3.96 -41.67
CA LEU A 263 5.68 5.02 -42.63
C LEU A 263 6.44 4.96 -43.97
N GLU A 264 7.25 3.93 -44.20
CA GLU A 264 7.89 3.64 -45.49
C GLU A 264 7.44 2.29 -46.09
N ALA A 265 6.13 2.03 -46.02
CA ALA A 265 5.49 1.04 -46.89
C ALA A 265 4.40 1.76 -47.71
N THR A 266 4.84 2.73 -48.52
CA THR A 266 4.20 3.09 -49.79
C THR A 266 4.21 1.92 -50.76
#